data_AF-A0AAN6LT48-F1
#
_entry.id   AF-A0AAN6LT48-F1
#
_cell.length_a   1.000
_cell.length_b   1.000
_cell.length_c   1.000
_cell.angle_alpha   90.00
_cell.angle_beta   90.00
_cell.angle_gamma   90.00
#
_symmetry.space_group_name_H-M   'P 1'
#
loop_
_entity.id
_entity.type
_entity.pdbx_description
1 polymer ?
#
loop_
_entity_poly.entity_id
_entity_poly.type
_entity_poly.pdbx_seq_one_letter_code
_entity_poly.pdbx_strand_id
1 'polypeptide(L)'
;MKFTAIAIISALIAPLAYAAALSPANINALAARDTNAQSGYEDVVGYALPDGTRKIDFYLNGVLEGSAVETKDGVEFLDATGAVVDLDDLDQAGGLAKRVSKFDFAIKFAKLLAKYGKRAWNFFYCVGLNAAWKCSDDFLDCAGSGIPPWSCIEGIVCVGVAGTKCK
;
A
#
# COMPACT_ATOMS: atom_id res chain seq x y z
N MET A 1 -1.75 67.28 -0.78
CA MET A 1 -0.97 66.53 -1.78
C MET A 1 -0.41 65.30 -1.07
N LYS A 2 -1.15 64.18 -1.02
CA LYS A 2 -1.07 63.05 -1.96
C LYS A 2 0.35 62.48 -2.09
N PHE A 3 0.71 61.58 -1.18
CA PHE A 3 1.58 60.45 -1.53
C PHE A 3 0.80 59.18 -1.28
N THR A 4 0.49 58.57 -2.41
CA THR A 4 -0.46 57.51 -2.68
C THR A 4 0.00 56.19 -2.07
N ALA A 5 -0.89 55.58 -1.31
CA ALA A 5 -0.80 54.21 -0.85
C ALA A 5 -0.76 53.24 -2.05
N ILE A 6 0.42 52.82 -2.49
CA ILE A 6 0.60 51.78 -3.51
C ILE A 6 1.82 50.95 -3.13
N ALA A 7 1.67 49.97 -2.22
CA ALA A 7 2.65 48.87 -2.06
C ALA A 7 2.20 47.71 -1.14
N ILE A 8 0.90 47.49 -0.85
CA ILE A 8 0.49 46.36 0.03
C ILE A 8 -0.75 45.63 -0.49
N ILE A 9 -0.87 45.45 -1.82
CA ILE A 9 -1.93 44.59 -2.41
C ILE A 9 -1.33 43.51 -3.33
N SER A 10 -0.04 43.21 -3.22
CA SER A 10 0.58 42.13 -4.02
C SER A 10 0.97 40.88 -3.22
N ALA A 11 0.76 40.86 -1.90
CA ALA A 11 1.12 39.74 -1.04
C ALA A 11 -0.06 38.81 -0.66
N LEU A 12 -1.28 39.12 -1.11
CA LEU A 12 -2.51 38.38 -0.74
C LEU A 12 -3.00 37.40 -1.80
N ILE A 13 -2.31 37.27 -2.94
CA ILE A 13 -2.70 36.34 -4.02
C ILE A 13 -1.82 35.07 -4.03
N ALA A 14 -0.75 35.02 -3.24
CA ALA A 14 0.26 33.95 -3.35
C ALA A 14 -0.04 32.58 -2.69
N PRO A 15 -1.02 32.37 -1.78
CA PRO A 15 -1.30 31.01 -1.30
C PRO A 15 -2.46 30.30 -2.03
N LEU A 16 -3.16 30.92 -2.99
CA LEU A 16 -4.31 30.29 -3.66
C LEU A 16 -3.97 29.50 -4.94
N ALA A 17 -2.70 29.49 -5.37
CA ALA A 17 -2.28 28.84 -6.61
C ALA A 17 -1.85 27.35 -6.45
N TYR A 18 -1.96 26.76 -5.25
CA TYR A 18 -1.62 25.35 -5.02
C TYR A 18 -2.82 24.48 -4.61
N ALA A 19 -4.05 24.92 -4.84
CA ALA A 19 -5.25 24.10 -4.60
C ALA A 19 -5.77 23.38 -5.86
N ALA A 20 -5.16 23.56 -7.03
CA ALA A 20 -5.69 23.07 -8.29
C ALA A 20 -4.70 22.18 -9.04
N ALA A 21 -4.45 20.97 -8.52
CA ALA A 21 -4.04 19.83 -9.35
C ALA A 21 -4.38 18.48 -8.70
N LEU A 22 -5.41 18.41 -7.86
CA LEU A 22 -5.99 17.12 -7.51
C LEU A 22 -6.98 16.78 -8.62
N SER A 23 -6.58 15.91 -9.54
CA SER A 23 -7.51 15.36 -10.51
C SER A 23 -8.64 14.63 -9.77
N PRO A 24 -9.83 14.46 -10.37
CA PRO A 24 -10.87 13.63 -9.80
C PRO A 24 -10.38 12.22 -9.43
N ALA A 25 -9.37 11.68 -10.13
CA ALA A 25 -8.74 10.41 -9.79
C ALA A 25 -7.96 10.47 -8.46
N ASN A 26 -7.24 11.57 -8.20
CA ASN A 26 -6.56 11.78 -6.91
C ASN A 26 -7.57 11.95 -5.77
N ILE A 27 -8.65 12.70 -5.99
CA ILE A 27 -9.71 12.90 -5.00
C ILE A 27 -10.42 11.58 -4.72
N ASN A 28 -10.72 10.79 -5.76
CA ASN A 28 -11.33 9.46 -5.60
C ASN A 28 -10.39 8.47 -4.93
N ALA A 29 -9.08 8.53 -5.18
CA ALA A 29 -8.09 7.70 -4.49
C ALA A 29 -7.98 8.08 -3.01
N LEU A 30 -7.96 9.37 -2.66
CA LEU A 30 -8.02 9.82 -1.27
C LEU A 30 -9.34 9.45 -0.60
N ALA A 31 -10.48 9.63 -1.28
CA ALA A 31 -11.79 9.29 -0.75
C ALA A 31 -11.95 7.77 -0.57
N ALA A 32 -11.40 6.94 -1.47
CA ALA A 32 -11.37 5.49 -1.32
C ALA A 32 -10.48 5.07 -0.14
N ARG A 33 -9.34 5.74 0.05
CA ARG A 33 -8.48 5.53 1.22
C ARG A 33 -9.21 5.88 2.52
N ASP A 34 -9.86 7.04 2.59
CA ASP A 34 -10.60 7.48 3.77
C ASP A 34 -11.82 6.61 4.05
N THR A 35 -12.53 6.16 3.01
CA THR A 35 -13.71 5.29 3.14
C THR A 35 -13.33 3.89 3.64
N ASN A 36 -12.26 3.29 3.09
CA ASN A 36 -11.79 1.97 3.51
C ASN A 36 -11.08 2.01 4.88
N ALA A 37 -10.39 3.10 5.22
CA ALA A 37 -9.79 3.28 6.55
C ALA A 37 -10.85 3.50 7.65
N GLN A 38 -12.02 4.06 7.32
CA GLN A 38 -13.10 4.32 8.27
C GLN A 38 -14.01 3.11 8.55
N SER A 39 -13.99 2.08 7.70
CA SER A 39 -14.71 0.81 7.93
C SER A 39 -13.93 -0.14 8.84
N GLY A 40 -13.68 0.26 10.08
CA GLY A 40 -13.21 -0.63 11.14
C GLY A 40 -11.74 -1.05 11.02
N TYR A 41 -10.81 -0.10 11.16
CA TYR A 41 -9.37 -0.33 11.34
C TYR A 41 -8.83 -1.49 10.47
N GLU A 42 -9.00 -1.38 9.15
CA GLU A 42 -8.40 -2.35 8.23
C GLU A 42 -6.87 -2.24 8.32
N ASP A 43 -6.21 -3.36 8.63
CA ASP A 43 -4.74 -3.44 8.67
C ASP A 43 -4.14 -3.24 7.26
N VAL A 44 -4.93 -3.44 6.20
CA VAL A 44 -4.48 -3.32 4.80
C VAL A 44 -5.54 -2.64 3.95
N VAL A 45 -5.16 -1.58 3.26
CA VAL A 45 -6.04 -0.81 2.38
C VAL A 45 -5.44 -0.72 0.98
N GLY A 46 -6.15 -1.24 -0.02
CA GLY A 46 -5.73 -1.16 -1.41
C GLY A 46 -6.51 -0.12 -2.21
N TYR A 47 -5.83 0.61 -3.10
CA TYR A 47 -6.45 1.55 -4.03
C TYR A 47 -5.65 1.66 -5.33
N ALA A 48 -6.27 2.23 -6.36
CA ALA A 48 -5.61 2.55 -7.61
C ALA A 48 -5.03 3.98 -7.57
N LEU A 49 -3.84 4.15 -8.09
CA LEU A 49 -3.19 5.43 -8.32
C LEU A 49 -3.68 6.07 -9.63
N PRO A 50 -3.46 7.39 -9.85
CA PRO A 50 -3.95 8.09 -11.03
C PRO A 50 -3.42 7.54 -12.37
N ASP A 51 -2.27 6.87 -12.35
CA ASP A 51 -1.65 6.22 -13.51
C ASP A 51 -2.19 4.80 -13.76
N GLY A 52 -3.13 4.33 -12.94
CA GLY A 52 -3.73 3.00 -13.01
C GLY A 52 -2.93 1.89 -12.33
N THR A 53 -1.76 2.20 -11.76
CA THR A 53 -1.04 1.26 -10.89
C THR A 53 -1.76 1.09 -9.56
N ARG A 54 -1.54 -0.03 -8.88
CA ARG A 54 -2.14 -0.29 -7.57
C ARG A 54 -1.19 0.05 -6.45
N LYS A 55 -1.76 0.49 -5.33
CA LYS A 55 -1.05 0.73 -4.09
C LYS A 55 -1.78 0.06 -2.94
N ILE A 56 -1.03 -0.55 -2.04
CA ILE A 56 -1.49 -1.12 -0.78
C ILE A 56 -0.83 -0.33 0.35
N ASP A 57 -1.62 0.24 1.24
CA ASP A 57 -1.16 0.83 2.49
C ASP A 57 -1.36 -0.17 3.63
N PHE A 58 -0.33 -0.32 4.46
CA PHE A 58 -0.31 -1.20 5.63
C PHE A 58 -0.40 -0.38 6.90
N TYR A 59 -1.40 -0.68 7.73
CA TYR A 59 -1.68 0.01 8.97
C TYR A 59 -1.46 -0.92 10.17
N LEU A 60 -0.92 -0.36 11.24
CA LEU A 60 -0.83 -1.00 12.56
C LEU A 60 -1.50 -0.08 13.58
N ASN A 61 -2.58 -0.56 14.20
CA ASN A 61 -3.35 0.22 15.17
C ASN A 61 -3.79 1.60 14.64
N GLY A 62 -4.12 1.67 13.34
CA GLY A 62 -4.53 2.91 12.67
C GLY A 62 -3.40 3.83 12.23
N VAL A 63 -2.14 3.48 12.48
CA VAL A 63 -0.96 4.23 12.01
C VAL A 63 -0.43 3.59 10.73
N LEU A 64 -0.17 4.40 9.70
CA LEU A 64 0.48 3.93 8.47
C LEU A 64 1.91 3.51 8.80
N GLU A 65 2.25 2.25 8.54
CA GLU A 65 3.60 1.71 8.77
C GLU A 65 4.42 1.67 7.47
N GLY A 66 3.74 1.46 6.34
CA GLY A 66 4.36 1.47 5.02
C GLY A 66 3.37 1.18 3.91
N SER A 67 3.88 1.13 2.69
CA SER A 67 3.08 0.93 1.49
C SER A 67 3.81 0.08 0.46
N ALA A 68 3.08 -0.74 -0.27
CA ALA A 68 3.54 -1.41 -1.48
C ALA A 68 2.93 -0.74 -2.70
N VAL A 69 3.73 -0.37 -3.69
CA VAL A 69 3.30 0.25 -4.95
C VAL A 69 3.63 -0.69 -6.10
N GLU A 70 2.65 -1.02 -6.93
CA GLU A 70 2.83 -1.82 -8.14
C GLU A 70 3.68 -1.04 -9.14
N THR A 71 4.80 -1.62 -9.57
CA THR A 71 5.66 -1.07 -10.62
C THR A 71 5.61 -1.95 -11.87
N LYS A 72 6.23 -1.51 -12.97
CA LYS A 72 6.34 -2.33 -14.19
C LYS A 72 7.08 -3.64 -13.94
N ASP A 73 8.08 -3.60 -13.07
CA ASP A 73 9.04 -4.68 -12.85
C ASP A 73 8.76 -5.46 -11.55
N GLY A 74 7.76 -5.05 -10.76
CA GLY A 74 7.38 -5.74 -9.53
C GLY A 74 6.65 -4.83 -8.55
N VAL A 75 7.32 -4.54 -7.44
CA VAL A 75 6.78 -3.73 -6.34
C VAL A 75 7.87 -2.83 -5.78
N GLU A 76 7.52 -1.59 -5.50
CA GLU A 76 8.33 -0.69 -4.68
C GLU A 76 7.71 -0.63 -3.29
N PHE A 77 8.53 -0.85 -2.25
CA PHE A 77 8.08 -0.76 -0.87
C PHE A 77 8.54 0.57 -0.27
N LEU A 78 7.60 1.26 0.37
CA LEU A 78 7.82 2.55 1.01
C LEU A 78 7.58 2.40 2.51
N ASP A 79 8.38 3.07 3.33
CA ASP A 79 8.09 3.18 4.76
C ASP A 79 7.00 4.24 5.03
N ALA A 80 6.62 4.40 6.30
CA ALA A 80 5.64 5.40 6.74
C ALA A 80 5.96 6.85 6.32
N THR A 81 7.22 7.17 6.03
CA THR A 81 7.66 8.50 5.59
C THR A 81 7.60 8.66 4.06
N GLY A 82 7.36 7.57 3.33
CA GLY A 82 7.41 7.52 1.88
C GLY A 82 8.81 7.28 1.32
N ALA A 83 9.78 6.92 2.15
CA ALA A 83 11.12 6.56 1.69
C ALA A 83 11.12 5.14 1.12
N VAL A 84 11.79 4.95 -0.02
CA VAL A 84 11.97 3.61 -0.61
C VAL A 84 12.79 2.75 0.34
N VAL A 85 12.27 1.57 0.62
CA VAL A 85 12.92 0.55 1.43
C VAL A 85 13.42 -0.53 0.49
N ASP A 86 14.74 -0.73 0.47
CA ASP A 86 15.32 -1.85 -0.23
C ASP A 86 14.94 -3.15 0.49
N LEU A 87 14.23 -4.03 -0.23
CA LEU A 87 13.74 -5.30 0.32
C LEU A 87 14.88 -6.29 0.60
N ASP A 88 16.01 -6.16 -0.09
CA ASP A 88 17.17 -7.04 0.05
C ASP A 88 18.04 -6.64 1.26
N ASP A 89 18.14 -5.35 1.56
CA ASP A 89 18.84 -4.83 2.75
C ASP A 89 18.15 -5.21 4.07
N LEU A 90 16.86 -5.53 4.02
CA LEU A 90 16.07 -5.92 5.18
C LEU A 90 16.35 -7.35 5.68
N ASP A 91 16.97 -8.21 4.85
CA ASP A 91 17.42 -9.54 5.27
C ASP A 91 18.75 -9.50 6.04
N GLN A 92 19.46 -8.36 6.06
CA GLN A 92 20.67 -8.20 6.86
C GLN A 92 20.32 -7.94 8.33
N ALA A 93 20.91 -8.77 9.20
CA ALA A 93 20.67 -8.79 10.64
C ALA A 93 20.83 -7.40 11.28
N GLY A 94 19.70 -6.71 11.51
CA GLY A 94 19.65 -5.47 12.30
C GLY A 94 18.74 -4.36 11.76
N GLY A 95 18.33 -4.40 10.48
CA GLY A 95 17.49 -3.34 9.89
C GLY A 95 16.06 -3.34 10.41
N LEU A 96 15.46 -4.53 10.56
CA LEU A 96 14.07 -4.71 10.97
C LEU A 96 13.86 -5.02 12.45
N ALA A 97 14.89 -5.44 13.16
CA ALA A 97 14.77 -5.93 14.54
C ALA A 97 14.24 -4.87 15.54
N LYS A 98 14.16 -3.59 15.13
CA LYS A 98 13.57 -2.49 15.92
C LYS A 98 12.14 -2.13 15.52
N ARG A 99 11.60 -2.66 14.42
CA ARG A 99 10.24 -2.38 13.94
C ARG A 99 9.33 -3.59 14.22
N VAL A 100 8.11 -3.28 14.66
CA VAL A 100 7.12 -4.21 15.21
C VAL A 100 6.85 -5.39 14.26
N SER A 101 6.53 -6.57 14.79
CA SER A 101 6.32 -7.83 14.03
C SER A 101 5.36 -7.73 12.83
N LYS A 102 4.38 -6.83 12.86
CA LYS A 102 3.46 -6.60 11.72
C LYS A 102 4.13 -5.91 10.52
N PHE A 103 5.22 -5.17 10.72
CA PHE A 103 5.95 -4.55 9.61
C PHE A 103 6.84 -5.56 8.88
N ASP A 104 7.46 -6.48 9.63
CA ASP A 104 8.14 -7.65 9.05
C ASP A 104 7.16 -8.47 8.19
N PHE A 105 5.91 -8.59 8.64
CA PHE A 105 4.84 -9.23 7.89
C PHE A 105 4.53 -8.48 6.56
N ALA A 106 4.36 -7.14 6.59
CA ALA A 106 4.14 -6.34 5.38
C ALA A 106 5.30 -6.46 4.37
N ILE A 107 6.54 -6.56 4.85
CA ILE A 107 7.73 -6.75 4.03
C ILE A 107 7.74 -8.13 3.38
N LYS A 108 7.42 -9.18 4.12
CA LYS A 108 7.30 -10.54 3.55
C LYS A 108 6.22 -10.59 2.48
N PHE A 109 5.09 -9.90 2.71
CA PHE A 109 4.04 -9.77 1.71
C PHE A 109 4.54 -9.00 0.46
N ALA A 110 5.30 -7.90 0.65
CA ALA A 110 5.93 -7.17 -0.44
C ALA A 110 6.90 -8.06 -1.23
N LYS A 111 7.74 -8.87 -0.58
CA LYS A 111 8.64 -9.83 -1.25
C LYS A 111 7.87 -10.85 -2.09
N LEU A 112 6.74 -11.33 -1.58
CA LEU A 112 5.87 -12.24 -2.33
C LEU A 112 5.27 -11.54 -3.57
N LEU A 113 4.81 -10.29 -3.44
CA LEU A 113 4.36 -9.47 -4.56
C LEU A 113 5.49 -9.20 -5.57
N ALA A 114 6.73 -8.98 -5.11
CA ALA A 114 7.90 -8.82 -5.96
C ALA A 114 8.18 -10.10 -6.77
N LYS A 115 8.16 -11.26 -6.09
CA LYS A 115 8.48 -12.57 -6.68
C LYS A 115 7.48 -13.00 -7.75
N TYR A 116 6.19 -12.80 -7.51
CA TYR A 116 5.13 -13.29 -8.39
C TYR A 116 4.45 -12.18 -9.23
N GLY A 117 4.85 -10.93 -9.00
CA GLY A 117 4.45 -9.75 -9.77
C GLY A 117 2.93 -9.58 -9.87
N LYS A 118 2.50 -9.11 -11.04
CA LYS A 118 1.10 -8.74 -11.32
C LYS A 118 0.09 -9.85 -11.05
N ARG A 119 0.48 -11.12 -11.18
CA ARG A 119 -0.41 -12.26 -10.90
C ARG A 119 -0.73 -12.35 -9.40
N ALA A 120 0.25 -12.14 -8.52
CA ALA A 120 -0.01 -12.10 -7.08
C ALA A 120 -0.87 -10.90 -6.69
N TRP A 121 -0.60 -9.72 -7.28
CA TRP A 121 -1.47 -8.56 -7.09
C TRP A 121 -2.93 -8.86 -7.48
N ASN A 122 -3.16 -9.44 -8.65
CA ASN A 122 -4.51 -9.81 -9.10
C ASN A 122 -5.18 -10.81 -8.17
N PHE A 123 -4.43 -11.82 -7.72
CA PHE A 123 -4.92 -12.82 -6.78
C PHE A 123 -5.38 -12.18 -5.46
N PHE A 124 -4.54 -11.37 -4.82
CA PHE A 124 -4.88 -10.77 -3.52
C PHE A 124 -5.97 -9.70 -3.59
N TYR A 125 -6.03 -8.92 -4.68
CA TYR A 125 -7.17 -8.03 -4.91
C TYR A 125 -8.46 -8.80 -5.16
N CYS A 126 -8.40 -9.97 -5.81
CA CYS A 126 -9.57 -10.82 -6.04
C CYS A 126 -10.06 -11.49 -4.74
N VAL A 127 -9.16 -12.05 -3.93
CA VAL A 127 -9.57 -12.70 -2.67
C VAL A 127 -9.96 -11.71 -1.57
N GLY A 128 -9.53 -10.46 -1.71
CA GLY A 128 -9.70 -9.39 -0.73
C GLY A 128 -8.45 -9.23 0.13
N LEU A 129 -7.90 -8.02 0.16
CA LEU A 129 -6.61 -7.73 0.81
C LEU A 129 -6.63 -8.00 2.32
N ASN A 130 -7.70 -7.64 3.02
CA ASN A 130 -7.83 -7.95 4.46
C ASN A 130 -7.98 -9.44 4.76
N ALA A 131 -8.62 -10.21 3.88
CA ALA A 131 -8.70 -11.66 4.02
C ALA A 131 -7.32 -12.29 3.76
N ALA A 132 -6.65 -11.86 2.69
CA ALA A 132 -5.29 -12.27 2.38
C ALA A 132 -4.34 -11.95 3.54
N TRP A 133 -4.44 -10.77 4.14
CA TRP A 133 -3.64 -10.33 5.28
C TRP A 133 -3.85 -11.19 6.53
N LYS A 134 -5.09 -11.58 6.83
CA LYS A 134 -5.37 -12.48 7.97
C LYS A 134 -4.85 -13.90 7.75
N CYS A 135 -4.82 -14.35 6.51
CA CYS A 135 -4.43 -15.70 6.08
C CYS A 135 -3.00 -15.77 5.53
N SER A 136 -2.20 -14.79 5.89
CA SER A 136 -1.03 -14.45 5.13
C SER A 136 0.18 -15.29 5.48
N ASP A 137 0.29 -15.74 6.74
CA ASP A 137 1.28 -16.72 7.18
C ASP A 137 1.23 -17.99 6.32
N ASP A 138 0.03 -18.51 6.04
CA ASP A 138 -0.15 -19.68 5.16
C ASP A 138 0.42 -19.44 3.75
N PHE A 139 0.15 -18.26 3.17
CA PHE A 139 0.67 -17.90 1.85
C PHE A 139 2.19 -17.71 1.86
N LEU A 140 2.76 -17.18 2.93
CA LEU A 140 4.19 -17.00 3.08
C LEU A 140 4.92 -18.32 3.23
N ASP A 141 4.39 -19.26 4.02
CA ASP A 141 4.95 -20.60 4.19
C ASP A 141 4.98 -21.36 2.85
N CYS A 142 3.88 -21.32 2.10
CA CYS A 142 3.83 -21.80 0.73
C CYS A 142 4.88 -21.14 -0.17
N ALA A 143 4.99 -19.81 -0.13
CA ALA A 143 5.95 -19.07 -0.95
C ALA A 143 7.41 -19.39 -0.60
N GLY A 144 7.70 -19.67 0.67
CA GLY A 144 8.98 -20.18 1.16
C GLY A 144 9.33 -21.55 0.57
N SER A 145 8.32 -22.38 0.31
CA SER A 145 8.46 -23.66 -0.40
C SER A 145 8.41 -23.53 -1.94
N GLY A 146 8.38 -22.31 -2.47
CA GLY A 146 8.28 -22.05 -3.91
C GLY A 146 6.89 -22.26 -4.51
N ILE A 147 5.87 -22.45 -3.68
CA ILE A 147 4.48 -22.60 -4.11
C ILE A 147 3.87 -21.20 -4.25
N PRO A 148 3.25 -20.87 -5.40
CA PRO A 148 2.62 -19.57 -5.57
C PRO A 148 1.27 -19.47 -4.83
N PRO A 149 0.78 -18.25 -4.54
CA PRO A 149 -0.44 -18.06 -3.75
C PRO A 149 -1.69 -18.77 -4.30
N TRP A 150 -1.87 -18.77 -5.62
CA TRP A 150 -3.01 -19.44 -6.29
C TRP A 150 -2.93 -20.97 -6.29
N SER A 151 -1.80 -21.54 -5.85
CA SER A 151 -1.63 -22.98 -5.67
C SER A 151 -1.44 -23.38 -4.21
N CYS A 152 -1.41 -22.42 -3.29
CA CYS A 152 -1.23 -22.65 -1.86
C CYS A 152 -2.54 -23.13 -1.23
N ILE A 153 -2.62 -24.42 -0.89
CA ILE A 153 -3.86 -25.02 -0.38
C ILE A 153 -4.21 -24.43 0.98
N GLU A 154 -3.24 -24.31 1.89
CA GLU A 154 -3.47 -23.75 3.23
C GLU A 154 -4.04 -22.33 3.13
N GLY A 155 -3.39 -21.46 2.37
CA GLY A 155 -3.83 -20.08 2.19
C GLY A 155 -5.20 -19.98 1.51
N ILE A 156 -5.46 -20.81 0.49
CA ILE A 156 -6.77 -20.87 -0.19
C ILE A 156 -7.88 -21.30 0.77
N VAL A 157 -7.61 -22.30 1.63
CA VAL A 157 -8.57 -22.76 2.64
C VAL A 157 -8.84 -21.66 3.66
N CYS A 158 -7.81 -20.94 4.12
CA CYS A 158 -7.98 -19.85 5.07
C CYS A 158 -8.82 -18.69 4.51
N VAL A 159 -8.57 -18.23 3.28
CA VAL A 159 -9.39 -17.17 2.64
C VAL A 159 -10.76 -17.68 2.17
N GLY A 160 -10.99 -18.99 2.25
CA GLY A 160 -12.26 -19.65 1.97
C GLY A 160 -12.68 -19.59 0.49
N VAL A 161 -13.99 -19.39 0.26
CA VAL A 161 -14.61 -19.47 -1.07
C VAL A 161 -13.97 -18.50 -2.06
N ALA A 162 -13.47 -17.35 -1.61
CA ALA A 162 -12.78 -16.38 -2.46
C ALA A 162 -11.50 -16.97 -3.08
N GLY A 163 -10.69 -17.67 -2.29
CA GLY A 163 -9.46 -18.32 -2.76
C GLY A 163 -9.70 -19.34 -3.86
N THR A 164 -10.79 -20.11 -3.75
CA THR A 164 -11.15 -21.10 -4.77
C THR A 164 -11.58 -20.46 -6.09
N LYS A 165 -12.19 -19.27 -6.05
CA LYS A 165 -12.66 -18.54 -7.23
C LYS A 165 -11.57 -17.72 -7.92
N CYS A 166 -10.54 -17.32 -7.17
CA CYS A 166 -9.51 -16.39 -7.63
C CYS A 166 -8.20 -17.05 -8.08
N LYS A 167 -8.08 -18.38 -7.97
CA LYS A 167 -6.88 -19.14 -8.36
C LYS A 167 -6.62 -19.20 -9.86
#